data_AF-A0A947F5J9-F1
#
_entry.id   AF-A0A947F5J9-F1
#
_cell.length_a   1.000
_cell.length_b   1.000
_cell.length_c   1.000
_cell.angle_alpha   90.00
_cell.angle_beta   90.00
_cell.angle_gamma   90.00
#
_symmetry.space_group_name_H-M   'P 1'
#
loop_
_entity.id
_entity.type
_entity.pdbx_description
1 polymer ?
#
loop_
_entity_poly.entity_id
_entity_poly.type
_entity_poly.pdbx_seq_one_letter_code
_entity_poly.pdbx_strand_id
1 'polypeptide(L)'
;MKQHLSRSEAPQTIREIVDSKDREPIIDRKSRSLIIAAALMALFLGAMDALIMSAAMPTIVADLGKLHLYSWVYSAYFLSRAIFLPVFGKLADLFNNKKIFLISIGIFIVSSFAAGLSTNMTFLIIARVFQGIGAGGNFALVYIVLADISTPQERAKTMSFASSIWGIASVLGPTLGGFIVTYFSWRWIFFINIPLGLLSMAGLAFFLVELREKKKKVYLDFKGVITLSTT
;
A
#
# COMPACT_ATOMS: atom_id res chain seq x y z
N MET A 1 55.68 -28.97 19.42
CA MET A 1 54.63 -29.99 19.59
C MET A 1 53.28 -29.28 19.63
N LYS A 2 52.48 -29.49 18.56
CA LYS A 2 51.03 -29.24 18.42
C LYS A 2 50.48 -27.82 18.65
N GLN A 3 50.20 -27.12 17.55
CA GLN A 3 48.92 -26.44 17.34
C GLN A 3 48.61 -26.19 15.84
N HIS A 4 48.86 -27.21 15.02
CA HIS A 4 48.14 -27.40 13.76
C HIS A 4 46.89 -28.23 14.09
N LEU A 5 45.76 -27.59 14.45
CA LEU A 5 44.48 -28.29 14.55
C LEU A 5 43.33 -27.35 14.13
N SER A 6 42.80 -27.69 12.96
CA SER A 6 41.40 -27.55 12.54
C SER A 6 40.79 -26.15 12.49
N ARG A 7 41.09 -25.42 11.40
CA ARG A 7 40.14 -24.47 10.78
C ARG A 7 39.12 -25.17 9.86
N SER A 8 39.01 -26.51 9.96
CA SER A 8 38.41 -27.36 8.92
C SER A 8 37.00 -27.89 9.23
N GLU A 9 36.38 -27.55 10.37
CA GLU A 9 35.14 -28.20 10.82
C GLU A 9 34.08 -27.20 11.31
N ALA A 10 33.84 -26.14 10.55
CA ALA A 10 32.54 -25.48 10.69
C ALA A 10 31.46 -26.46 10.17
N PRO A 11 30.42 -26.79 10.96
CA PRO A 11 29.31 -27.62 10.51
C PRO A 11 28.77 -27.08 9.18
N GLN A 12 28.47 -27.96 8.22
CA GLN A 12 27.92 -27.56 6.91
C GLN A 12 26.70 -26.63 7.05
N THR A 13 25.91 -26.83 8.10
CA THR A 13 24.78 -25.97 8.48
C THR A 13 25.19 -24.52 8.78
N ILE A 14 26.33 -24.28 9.42
CA ILE A 14 26.83 -22.92 9.69
C ILE A 14 27.34 -22.28 8.40
N ARG A 15 27.96 -23.05 7.50
CA ARG A 15 28.33 -22.56 6.17
C ARG A 15 27.09 -22.22 5.33
N GLU A 16 26.05 -23.04 5.35
CA GLU A 16 24.77 -22.73 4.69
C GLU A 16 24.06 -21.51 5.30
N ILE A 17 24.11 -21.33 6.63
CA ILE A 17 23.53 -20.15 7.29
C ILE A 17 24.32 -18.88 6.94
N VAL A 18 25.65 -18.95 6.87
CA VAL A 18 26.50 -17.82 6.47
C VAL A 18 26.33 -17.51 4.98
N ASP A 19 26.30 -18.52 4.11
CA ASP A 19 26.10 -18.38 2.66
C ASP A 19 24.66 -17.95 2.30
N SER A 20 23.67 -18.25 3.15
CA SER A 20 22.31 -17.71 3.02
C SER A 20 22.22 -16.22 3.37
N LYS A 21 23.15 -15.71 4.18
CA LYS A 21 23.19 -14.32 4.66
C LYS A 21 23.84 -13.38 3.63
N ASP A 22 24.67 -13.94 2.74
CA ASP A 22 25.39 -13.25 1.67
C ASP A 22 24.72 -13.40 0.29
N ARG A 23 23.47 -13.85 0.23
CA ARG A 23 22.67 -13.72 -0.99
C ARG A 23 22.40 -12.23 -1.22
N GLU A 24 23.29 -11.59 -1.96
CA GLU A 24 23.03 -10.30 -2.57
C GLU A 24 21.63 -10.33 -3.20
N PRO A 25 20.79 -9.31 -2.98
CA PRO A 25 19.50 -9.27 -3.63
C PRO A 25 19.76 -9.34 -5.14
N ILE A 26 19.11 -10.30 -5.81
CA ILE A 26 19.19 -10.58 -7.26
C ILE A 26 18.66 -9.38 -8.12
N ILE A 27 18.51 -8.20 -7.51
CA ILE A 27 17.95 -6.98 -8.10
C ILE A 27 19.02 -5.89 -8.11
N ASP A 28 19.30 -5.40 -9.31
CA ASP A 28 20.14 -4.23 -9.56
C ASP A 28 19.75 -3.05 -8.64
N ARG A 29 20.75 -2.36 -8.10
CA ARG A 29 20.59 -1.29 -7.09
C ARG A 29 19.68 -0.17 -7.58
N LYS A 30 19.65 0.11 -8.89
CA LYS A 30 18.72 1.08 -9.49
C LYS A 30 17.29 0.56 -9.51
N SER A 31 17.09 -0.70 -9.89
CA SER A 31 15.78 -1.36 -9.87
C SER A 31 15.20 -1.42 -8.45
N ARG A 32 16.04 -1.69 -7.45
CA ARG A 32 15.66 -1.68 -6.02
C ARG A 32 15.07 -0.32 -5.60
N SER A 33 15.79 0.76 -5.88
CA SER A 33 15.35 2.12 -5.53
C SER A 33 14.09 2.54 -6.29
N LEU A 34 13.93 2.13 -7.55
CA LEU A 34 12.74 2.42 -8.35
C LEU A 34 11.49 1.69 -7.82
N ILE A 35 11.63 0.44 -7.39
CA ILE A 35 10.52 -0.31 -6.77
C ILE A 35 10.11 0.34 -5.45
N ILE A 36 11.09 0.70 -4.60
CA ILE A 36 10.83 1.43 -3.36
C ILE A 36 10.10 2.74 -3.67
N ALA A 37 10.61 3.55 -4.61
CA ALA A 37 9.95 4.80 -5.00
C ALA A 37 8.52 4.60 -5.50
N ALA A 38 8.26 3.57 -6.32
CA ALA A 38 6.92 3.28 -6.82
C ALA A 38 5.95 2.79 -5.73
N ALA A 39 6.43 1.99 -4.78
CA ALA A 39 5.66 1.56 -3.61
C ALA A 39 5.38 2.75 -2.66
N LEU A 40 6.40 3.56 -2.40
CA LEU A 40 6.28 4.80 -1.64
C LEU A 40 5.29 5.77 -2.31
N MET A 41 5.24 5.83 -3.64
CA MET A 41 4.24 6.60 -4.37
C MET A 41 2.81 6.07 -4.15
N ALA A 42 2.62 4.74 -4.13
CA ALA A 42 1.33 4.14 -3.80
C ALA A 42 0.90 4.44 -2.36
N LEU A 43 1.85 4.47 -1.43
CA LEU A 43 1.60 4.87 -0.04
C LEU A 43 1.24 6.35 0.06
N PHE A 44 1.98 7.21 -0.64
CA PHE A 44 1.69 8.64 -0.70
C PHE A 44 0.29 8.90 -1.23
N LEU A 45 -0.11 8.20 -2.30
CA LEU A 45 -1.48 8.26 -2.82
C LEU A 45 -2.54 7.98 -1.75
N GLY A 46 -2.38 6.89 -0.99
CA GLY A 46 -3.32 6.52 0.07
C GLY A 46 -3.30 7.46 1.27
N ALA A 47 -2.13 7.95 1.66
CA ALA A 47 -1.98 8.91 2.75
C ALA A 47 -2.58 10.28 2.37
N MET A 48 -2.28 10.75 1.17
CA MET A 48 -2.76 12.01 0.63
C MET A 48 -4.28 12.01 0.48
N ASP A 49 -4.90 10.92 0.00
CA ASP A 49 -6.36 10.79 -0.08
C ASP A 49 -7.05 11.00 1.28
N ALA A 50 -6.51 10.41 2.36
CA ALA A 50 -7.07 10.57 3.70
C ALA A 50 -6.93 12.02 4.22
N LEU A 51 -5.80 12.67 3.92
CA LEU A 51 -5.45 14.00 4.44
C LEU A 51 -6.10 15.13 3.65
N ILE A 52 -6.14 15.05 2.31
CA ILE A 52 -6.84 16.03 1.46
C ILE A 52 -8.33 16.06 1.82
N MET A 53 -8.92 14.90 2.07
CA MET A 53 -10.33 14.81 2.39
C MET A 53 -10.70 15.61 3.65
N SER A 54 -9.79 15.72 4.63
CA SER A 54 -10.03 16.49 5.86
C SER A 54 -10.34 17.96 5.59
N ALA A 55 -9.65 18.56 4.62
CA ALA A 55 -9.86 19.95 4.24
C ALA A 55 -11.08 20.16 3.34
N ALA A 56 -11.50 19.13 2.60
CA ALA A 56 -12.51 19.27 1.57
C ALA A 56 -13.93 18.87 1.97
N MET A 57 -14.06 18.09 3.04
CA MET A 57 -15.37 17.60 3.48
C MET A 57 -16.41 18.69 3.76
N PRO A 58 -16.07 19.84 4.38
CA PRO A 58 -17.05 20.90 4.60
C PRO A 58 -17.73 21.34 3.30
N THR A 59 -16.95 21.45 2.21
CA THR A 59 -17.47 21.83 0.88
C THR A 59 -18.25 20.69 0.23
N ILE A 60 -17.82 19.43 0.39
CA ILE A 60 -18.59 18.27 -0.12
C ILE A 60 -19.98 18.22 0.51
N VAL A 61 -20.07 18.41 1.83
CA VAL A 61 -21.37 18.44 2.52
C VAL A 61 -22.21 19.64 2.11
N ALA A 62 -21.58 20.80 1.86
CA ALA A 62 -22.30 21.97 1.38
C ALA A 62 -22.89 21.74 -0.03
N ASP A 63 -22.19 21.05 -0.92
CA ASP A 63 -22.63 20.76 -2.30
C ASP A 63 -23.64 19.60 -2.38
N LEU A 64 -23.40 18.50 -1.66
CA LEU A 64 -24.21 17.28 -1.72
C LEU A 64 -25.31 17.20 -0.64
N GLY A 65 -25.26 18.08 0.36
CA GLY A 65 -26.14 18.07 1.52
C GLY A 65 -25.94 16.85 2.44
N LYS A 66 -26.97 16.54 3.23
CA LYS A 66 -27.04 15.39 4.15
C LYS A 66 -25.87 15.31 5.15
N LEU A 67 -25.74 16.34 5.99
CA LEU A 67 -24.69 16.44 7.02
C LEU A 67 -24.60 15.21 7.95
N HIS A 68 -25.72 14.52 8.22
CA HIS A 68 -25.72 13.26 8.98
C HIS A 68 -24.89 12.12 8.36
N LEU A 69 -24.62 12.18 7.05
CA LEU A 69 -23.79 11.21 6.32
C LEU A 69 -22.30 11.60 6.30
N TYR A 70 -21.93 12.78 6.80
CA TYR A 70 -20.54 13.25 6.86
C TYR A 70 -19.60 12.24 7.51
N SER A 71 -19.97 11.72 8.69
CA SER A 71 -19.17 10.75 9.44
C SER A 71 -19.05 9.43 8.69
N TRP A 72 -20.11 9.01 7.98
CA TRP A 72 -20.13 7.77 7.21
C TRP A 72 -19.15 7.76 6.04
N VAL A 73 -18.86 8.91 5.42
CA VAL A 73 -17.88 8.99 4.32
C VAL A 73 -16.48 8.58 4.81
N TYR A 74 -16.07 9.01 6.01
CA TYR A 74 -14.82 8.56 6.63
C TYR A 74 -14.92 7.14 7.15
N SER A 75 -15.94 6.86 7.97
CA SER A 75 -16.06 5.58 8.66
C SER A 75 -16.14 4.43 7.67
N ALA A 76 -16.89 4.55 6.57
CA ALA A 76 -17.00 3.51 5.56
C ALA A 76 -15.66 3.22 4.85
N TYR A 77 -14.90 4.27 4.52
CA TYR A 77 -13.56 4.12 3.94
C TYR A 77 -12.60 3.44 4.93
N PHE A 78 -12.51 3.93 6.16
CA PHE A 78 -11.60 3.40 7.18
C PHE A 78 -11.98 1.97 7.57
N LEU A 79 -13.27 1.67 7.72
CA LEU A 79 -13.77 0.33 8.03
C LEU A 79 -13.43 -0.65 6.91
N SER A 80 -13.73 -0.30 5.66
CA SER A 80 -13.37 -1.13 4.51
C SER A 80 -11.86 -1.33 4.45
N ARG A 81 -11.07 -0.27 4.63
CA ARG A 81 -9.60 -0.37 4.65
C ARG A 81 -9.11 -1.30 5.75
N ALA A 82 -9.67 -1.22 6.96
CA ALA A 82 -9.30 -2.05 8.10
C ALA A 82 -9.59 -3.54 7.84
N ILE A 83 -10.74 -3.85 7.23
CA ILE A 83 -11.12 -5.23 6.89
C ILE A 83 -10.22 -5.79 5.79
N PHE A 84 -9.92 -5.00 4.77
CA PHE A 84 -9.19 -5.48 3.60
C PHE A 84 -7.67 -5.48 3.74
N LEU A 85 -7.11 -4.70 4.67
CA LEU A 85 -5.67 -4.70 4.97
C LEU A 85 -5.11 -6.12 5.24
N PRO A 86 -5.67 -6.93 6.18
CA PRO A 86 -5.22 -8.30 6.41
C PRO A 86 -5.58 -9.25 5.26
N VAL A 87 -6.71 -9.02 4.58
CA VAL A 87 -7.14 -9.83 3.42
C VAL A 87 -6.10 -9.75 2.31
N PHE A 88 -5.71 -8.54 1.92
CA PHE A 88 -4.67 -8.33 0.90
C PHE A 88 -3.30 -8.82 1.36
N GLY A 89 -2.98 -8.72 2.66
CA GLY A 89 -1.77 -9.34 3.22
C GLY A 89 -1.73 -10.85 3.01
N LYS A 90 -2.81 -11.57 3.34
CA LYS A 90 -2.90 -13.01 3.12
C LYS A 90 -2.91 -13.36 1.62
N LEU A 91 -3.58 -12.56 0.80
CA LEU A 91 -3.56 -12.73 -0.65
C LEU A 91 -2.13 -12.60 -1.19
N ALA A 92 -1.34 -11.64 -0.70
CA ALA A 92 0.06 -11.45 -1.10
C ALA A 92 0.92 -12.67 -0.77
N ASP A 93 0.64 -13.37 0.33
CA ASP A 93 1.35 -14.61 0.63
C ASP A 93 1.01 -15.74 -0.36
N LEU A 94 -0.25 -15.82 -0.80
CA LEU A 94 -0.74 -16.89 -1.67
C LEU A 94 -0.50 -16.66 -3.17
N PHE A 95 -0.71 -15.44 -3.67
CA PHE A 95 -0.63 -15.10 -5.10
C PHE A 95 0.49 -14.10 -5.40
N ASN A 96 0.86 -13.97 -6.66
CA ASN A 96 1.89 -13.06 -7.15
C ASN A 96 1.74 -11.62 -6.61
N ASN A 97 2.71 -11.17 -5.80
CA ASN A 97 2.72 -9.84 -5.16
C ASN A 97 2.47 -8.73 -6.19
N LYS A 98 3.10 -8.85 -7.36
CA LYS A 98 2.95 -7.88 -8.46
C LYS A 98 1.51 -7.76 -8.94
N LYS A 99 0.86 -8.88 -9.24
CA LYS A 99 -0.51 -8.87 -9.77
C LYS A 99 -1.49 -8.28 -8.76
N ILE A 100 -1.39 -8.67 -7.49
CA ILE A 100 -2.27 -8.17 -6.45
C ILE A 100 -2.07 -6.67 -6.23
N PHE A 101 -0.83 -6.19 -6.30
CA PHE A 101 -0.55 -4.77 -6.12
C PHE A 101 -1.13 -3.94 -7.26
N LEU A 102 -0.96 -4.38 -8.51
CA LEU A 102 -1.59 -3.72 -9.66
C LEU A 102 -3.13 -3.74 -9.57
N ILE A 103 -3.73 -4.86 -9.13
CA ILE A 103 -5.18 -4.95 -8.93
C ILE A 103 -5.65 -3.96 -7.85
N SER A 104 -4.92 -3.86 -6.75
CA SER A 104 -5.27 -2.97 -5.62
C SER A 104 -5.24 -1.50 -6.04
N ILE A 105 -4.19 -1.11 -6.79
CA ILE A 105 -4.08 0.24 -7.36
C ILE A 105 -5.18 0.46 -8.40
N GLY A 106 -5.48 -0.51 -9.26
CA GLY A 106 -6.56 -0.44 -10.24
C GLY A 106 -7.92 -0.20 -9.59
N ILE A 107 -8.25 -0.96 -8.54
CA ILE A 107 -9.46 -0.76 -7.74
C ILE A 107 -9.48 0.66 -7.17
N PHE A 108 -8.37 1.12 -6.58
CA PHE A 108 -8.30 2.47 -6.02
C PHE A 108 -8.55 3.56 -7.08
N ILE A 109 -7.98 3.43 -8.27
CA ILE A 109 -8.15 4.39 -9.38
C ILE A 109 -9.60 4.42 -9.87
N VAL A 110 -10.19 3.25 -10.14
CA VAL A 110 -11.58 3.14 -10.62
C VAL A 110 -12.55 3.70 -9.58
N SER A 111 -12.32 3.39 -8.30
CA SER A 111 -13.12 3.91 -7.19
C SER A 111 -12.97 5.43 -7.05
N SER A 112 -11.76 5.97 -7.22
CA SER A 112 -11.50 7.41 -7.20
C SER A 112 -12.22 8.10 -8.35
N PHE A 113 -12.19 7.53 -9.55
CA PHE A 113 -12.94 8.06 -10.69
C PHE A 113 -14.46 8.09 -10.42
N ALA A 114 -15.01 6.99 -9.88
CA ALA A 114 -16.41 6.93 -9.49
C ALA A 114 -16.76 7.96 -8.40
N ALA A 115 -15.89 8.15 -7.41
CA ALA A 115 -16.08 9.16 -6.36
C ALA A 115 -16.06 10.59 -6.92
N GLY A 116 -15.20 10.90 -7.89
CA GLY A 116 -15.20 12.21 -8.56
C GLY A 116 -16.47 12.48 -9.38
N LEU A 117 -17.14 11.45 -9.88
CA LEU A 117 -18.42 11.54 -10.59
C LEU A 117 -19.64 11.56 -9.65
N SER A 118 -19.43 11.56 -8.34
CA SER A 118 -20.53 11.44 -7.40
C SER A 118 -21.47 12.65 -7.41
N THR A 119 -22.77 12.35 -7.48
CA THR A 119 -23.87 13.33 -7.52
C THR A 119 -24.65 13.40 -6.20
N ASN A 120 -24.46 12.43 -5.31
CA ASN A 120 -25.09 12.41 -3.99
C ASN A 120 -24.17 11.74 -2.97
N MET A 121 -24.45 12.01 -1.69
CA MET A 121 -23.63 11.55 -0.57
C MET A 121 -23.60 10.02 -0.42
N THR A 122 -24.68 9.32 -0.76
CA THR A 122 -24.76 7.86 -0.68
C THR A 122 -23.84 7.20 -1.71
N PHE A 123 -23.84 7.69 -2.94
CA PHE A 123 -22.97 7.21 -4.00
C PHE A 123 -21.50 7.49 -3.68
N LEU A 124 -21.20 8.64 -3.06
CA LEU A 124 -19.86 8.93 -2.55
C LEU A 124 -19.42 7.92 -1.46
N ILE A 125 -20.30 7.58 -0.51
CA ILE A 125 -20.01 6.56 0.52
C ILE A 125 -19.73 5.21 -0.12
N ILE A 126 -20.54 4.77 -1.08
CA ILE A 126 -20.34 3.50 -1.78
C ILE A 126 -18.98 3.52 -2.51
N ALA A 127 -18.68 4.60 -3.24
CA ALA A 127 -17.39 4.75 -3.90
C ALA A 127 -16.22 4.71 -2.90
N ARG A 128 -16.40 5.29 -1.70
CA ARG A 128 -15.42 5.27 -0.61
C ARG A 128 -15.20 3.90 -0.01
N VAL A 129 -16.24 3.04 0.06
CA VAL A 129 -16.06 1.63 0.44
C VAL A 129 -15.13 0.95 -0.54
N PHE A 130 -15.41 1.01 -1.85
CA PHE A 130 -14.56 0.42 -2.88
C PHE A 130 -13.15 1.01 -2.88
N GLN A 131 -13.02 2.33 -2.65
CA GLN A 131 -11.73 2.98 -2.54
C GLN A 131 -10.95 2.49 -1.32
N GLY A 132 -11.64 2.23 -0.21
CA GLY A 132 -11.07 1.62 1.00
C GLY A 132 -10.54 0.21 0.76
N ILE A 133 -11.20 -0.59 -0.09
CA ILE A 133 -10.69 -1.90 -0.54
C ILE A 133 -9.33 -1.75 -1.21
N GLY A 134 -9.24 -0.86 -2.22
CA GLY A 134 -7.99 -0.59 -2.93
C GLY A 134 -6.91 0.00 -2.03
N ALA A 135 -7.29 0.91 -1.12
CA ALA A 135 -6.38 1.49 -0.15
C ALA A 135 -5.81 0.43 0.82
N GLY A 136 -6.65 -0.50 1.30
CA GLY A 136 -6.19 -1.60 2.16
C GLY A 136 -5.12 -2.45 1.48
N GLY A 137 -5.33 -2.78 0.19
CA GLY A 137 -4.33 -3.48 -0.61
C GLY A 137 -3.04 -2.67 -0.79
N ASN A 138 -3.15 -1.39 -1.14
CA ASN A 138 -1.97 -0.52 -1.31
C ASN A 138 -1.14 -0.45 -0.02
N PHE A 139 -1.77 -0.19 1.12
CA PHE A 139 -1.07 -0.12 2.40
C PHE A 139 -0.40 -1.45 2.75
N ALA A 140 -1.11 -2.57 2.66
CA ALA A 140 -0.53 -3.88 2.96
C ALA A 140 0.67 -4.20 2.06
N LEU A 141 0.49 -4.06 0.75
CA LEU A 141 1.49 -4.46 -0.25
C LEU A 141 2.71 -3.55 -0.24
N VAL A 142 2.57 -2.26 0.05
CA VAL A 142 3.73 -1.37 0.24
C VAL A 142 4.61 -1.86 1.37
N TYR A 143 4.05 -2.14 2.55
CA TYR A 143 4.85 -2.59 3.68
C TYR A 143 5.46 -3.97 3.45
N ILE A 144 4.77 -4.86 2.73
CA ILE A 144 5.30 -6.15 2.31
C ILE A 144 6.49 -5.97 1.36
N VAL A 145 6.35 -5.16 0.31
CA VAL A 145 7.41 -4.91 -0.67
C VAL A 145 8.61 -4.21 -0.02
N LEU A 146 8.39 -3.23 0.85
CA LEU A 146 9.46 -2.58 1.62
C LEU A 146 10.18 -3.58 2.52
N ALA A 147 9.46 -4.51 3.16
CA ALA A 147 10.05 -5.55 3.99
C ALA A 147 10.84 -6.58 3.17
N ASP A 148 10.32 -7.04 2.04
CA ASP A 148 10.94 -8.04 1.16
C ASP A 148 12.24 -7.52 0.52
N ILE A 149 12.30 -6.22 0.21
CA ILE A 149 13.45 -5.58 -0.41
C ILE A 149 14.53 -5.16 0.61
N SER A 150 14.19 -5.13 1.90
CA SER A 150 15.10 -4.69 2.95
C SER A 150 15.94 -5.83 3.49
N THR A 151 17.24 -5.61 3.63
CA THR A 151 18.06 -6.46 4.50
C THR A 151 17.67 -6.24 5.96
N PRO A 152 17.88 -7.22 6.87
CA PRO A 152 17.50 -7.10 8.28
C PRO A 152 18.02 -5.83 8.96
N GLN A 153 19.20 -5.34 8.56
CA GLN A 153 19.86 -4.15 9.09
C GLN A 153 19.30 -2.84 8.49
N GLU A 154 18.86 -2.85 7.22
CA GLU A 154 18.31 -1.67 6.54
C GLU A 154 16.79 -1.53 6.68
N ARG A 155 16.12 -2.53 7.26
CA ARG A 155 14.65 -2.59 7.36
C ARG A 155 14.07 -1.39 8.10
N ALA A 156 14.70 -0.95 9.18
CA ALA A 156 14.29 0.25 9.92
C ALA A 156 14.40 1.52 9.04
N LYS A 157 15.48 1.65 8.26
CA LYS A 157 15.71 2.80 7.35
C LYS A 157 14.73 2.82 6.18
N THR A 158 14.41 1.66 5.63
CA THR A 158 13.47 1.57 4.50
C THR A 158 12.04 1.82 4.96
N MET A 159 11.67 1.34 6.15
CA MET A 159 10.38 1.65 6.78
C MET A 159 10.29 3.12 7.23
N SER A 160 11.40 3.77 7.60
CA SER A 160 11.36 5.20 7.95
C SER A 160 11.00 6.09 6.76
N PHE A 161 11.28 5.68 5.52
CA PHE A 161 10.80 6.42 4.33
C PHE A 161 9.27 6.45 4.26
N ALA A 162 8.60 5.39 4.69
CA ALA A 162 7.14 5.38 4.80
C ALA A 162 6.66 6.46 5.79
N SER A 163 7.34 6.63 6.92
CA SER A 163 7.05 7.71 7.89
C SER A 163 7.31 9.10 7.31
N SER A 164 8.38 9.27 6.51
CA SER A 164 8.64 10.53 5.80
C SER A 164 7.50 10.90 4.85
N ILE A 165 6.92 9.93 4.17
CA ILE A 165 5.77 10.13 3.25
C ILE A 165 4.53 10.61 4.00
N TRP A 166 4.26 10.03 5.17
CA TRP A 166 3.19 10.53 6.03
C TRP A 166 3.42 11.98 6.44
N GLY A 167 4.66 12.37 6.75
CA GLY A 167 5.03 13.76 7.03
C GLY A 167 4.87 14.69 5.83
N ILE A 168 5.27 14.25 4.63
CA ILE A 168 5.07 15.03 3.40
C ILE A 168 3.58 15.18 3.08
N ALA A 169 2.83 14.10 3.22
CA ALA A 169 1.38 14.09 2.97
C ALA A 169 0.62 14.94 3.98
N SER A 170 1.06 15.06 5.24
CA SER A 170 0.38 15.88 6.25
C SER A 170 0.47 17.37 5.97
N VAL A 171 1.54 17.82 5.31
CA VAL A 171 1.69 19.21 4.87
C VAL A 171 0.98 19.41 3.54
N LEU A 172 1.20 18.52 2.56
CA LEU A 172 0.63 18.67 1.22
C LEU A 172 -0.88 18.43 1.19
N GLY A 173 -1.41 17.53 2.01
CA GLY A 173 -2.81 17.13 1.99
C GLY A 173 -3.78 18.29 2.23
N PRO A 174 -3.75 18.92 3.42
CA PRO A 174 -4.61 20.07 3.70
C PRO A 174 -4.36 21.25 2.76
N THR A 175 -3.10 21.49 2.40
CA THR A 175 -2.71 22.60 1.51
C THR A 175 -3.30 22.43 0.11
N LEU A 176 -3.10 21.26 -0.51
CA LEU A 176 -3.66 20.96 -1.82
C LEU A 176 -5.19 20.86 -1.75
N GLY A 177 -5.75 20.26 -0.70
CA GLY A 177 -7.20 20.15 -0.52
C GLY A 177 -7.88 21.51 -0.44
N GLY A 178 -7.35 22.41 0.38
CA GLY A 178 -7.83 23.78 0.48
C GLY A 178 -7.71 24.53 -0.85
N PHE A 179 -6.56 24.43 -1.53
CA PHE A 179 -6.34 25.06 -2.83
C PHE A 179 -7.33 24.54 -3.89
N ILE A 180 -7.50 23.23 -4.01
CA ILE A 180 -8.41 22.61 -4.98
C ILE A 180 -9.85 23.04 -4.70
N VAL A 181 -10.28 23.05 -3.44
CA VAL A 181 -11.66 23.41 -3.09
C VAL A 181 -11.94 24.90 -3.26
N THR A 182 -10.91 25.75 -3.14
CA THR A 182 -11.04 27.21 -3.30
C THR A 182 -11.09 27.63 -4.76
N TYR A 183 -10.26 27.03 -5.63
CA TYR A 183 -10.12 27.43 -7.03
C TYR A 183 -10.81 26.49 -8.03
N PHE A 184 -11.08 25.25 -7.63
CA PHE A 184 -11.67 24.20 -8.45
C PHE A 184 -12.85 23.53 -7.71
N SER A 185 -13.50 22.56 -8.37
CA SER A 185 -14.49 21.71 -7.70
C SER A 185 -13.81 20.67 -6.79
N TRP A 186 -14.43 20.37 -5.65
CA TRP A 186 -13.98 19.29 -4.74
C TRP A 186 -13.80 17.93 -5.45
N ARG A 187 -14.48 17.71 -6.58
CA ARG A 187 -14.37 16.49 -7.41
C ARG A 187 -12.92 16.25 -7.89
N TRP A 188 -12.14 17.31 -8.10
CA TRP A 188 -10.74 17.21 -8.56
C TRP A 188 -9.80 16.55 -7.56
N ILE A 189 -10.15 16.53 -6.28
CA ILE A 189 -9.42 15.79 -5.25
C ILE A 189 -9.33 14.30 -5.61
N PHE A 190 -10.42 13.76 -6.13
CA PHE A 190 -10.48 12.38 -6.56
C PHE A 190 -9.79 12.15 -7.89
N PHE A 191 -9.87 13.12 -8.81
CA PHE A 191 -9.22 13.00 -10.13
C PHE A 191 -7.70 13.10 -10.05
N ILE A 192 -7.12 13.85 -9.11
CA ILE A 192 -5.66 13.94 -8.92
C ILE A 192 -5.05 12.58 -8.51
N ASN A 193 -5.83 11.72 -7.85
CA ASN A 193 -5.38 10.39 -7.49
C ASN A 193 -5.19 9.46 -8.70
N ILE A 194 -5.87 9.73 -9.82
CA ILE A 194 -5.80 8.90 -11.03
C ILE A 194 -4.42 8.95 -11.69
N PRO A 195 -3.84 10.11 -12.08
CA PRO A 195 -2.51 10.15 -12.68
C PRO A 195 -1.42 9.65 -11.72
N LEU A 196 -1.53 9.96 -10.43
CA LEU A 196 -0.58 9.47 -9.41
C LEU A 196 -0.66 7.95 -9.26
N GLY A 197 -1.87 7.39 -9.24
CA GLY A 197 -2.10 5.95 -9.23
C GLY A 197 -1.56 5.27 -10.49
N LEU A 198 -1.81 5.84 -11.67
CA LEU A 198 -1.28 5.31 -12.94
C LEU A 198 0.24 5.34 -12.99
N LEU A 199 0.89 6.40 -12.51
CA LEU A 199 2.36 6.48 -12.42
C LEU A 199 2.93 5.41 -11.48
N SER A 200 2.33 5.22 -10.31
CA SER A 200 2.73 4.16 -9.37
C SER A 200 2.50 2.77 -9.96
N MET A 201 1.34 2.56 -10.60
CA MET A 201 0.98 1.31 -11.27
C MET A 201 1.96 0.98 -12.40
N ALA A 202 2.32 1.95 -13.24
CA ALA A 202 3.30 1.78 -14.30
C ALA A 202 4.68 1.45 -13.73
N GLY A 203 5.12 2.20 -12.71
CA GLY A 203 6.39 1.94 -12.04
C GLY A 203 6.47 0.51 -11.47
N LEU A 204 5.43 0.06 -10.79
CA LEU A 204 5.37 -1.33 -10.27
C LEU A 204 5.22 -2.36 -11.40
N ALA A 205 4.48 -2.06 -12.47
CA ALA A 205 4.32 -2.97 -13.60
C ALA A 205 5.64 -3.21 -14.35
N PHE A 206 6.47 -2.19 -14.53
CA PHE A 206 7.73 -2.30 -15.24
C PHE A 206 8.88 -2.78 -14.35
N PHE A 207 8.99 -2.28 -13.12
CA PHE A 207 10.18 -2.49 -12.29
C PHE A 207 10.03 -3.56 -11.22
N LEU A 208 8.80 -3.90 -10.78
CA LEU A 208 8.62 -4.98 -9.80
C LEU A 208 8.89 -6.32 -10.50
N VAL A 209 10.10 -6.83 -10.29
CA VAL A 209 10.48 -8.21 -10.62
C VAL A 209 10.01 -9.10 -9.47
N GLU A 210 9.47 -10.27 -9.82
CA GLU A 210 8.89 -11.20 -8.86
C GLU A 210 10.00 -11.79 -7.97
N LEU A 211 10.23 -11.16 -6.81
CA LEU A 211 11.32 -11.48 -5.88
C LEU A 211 11.19 -12.83 -5.16
N ARG A 212 10.00 -13.45 -5.20
CA ARG A 212 9.67 -14.61 -4.37
C ARG A 212 9.42 -15.83 -5.25
N GLU A 213 10.34 -16.79 -5.24
CA GLU A 213 10.00 -18.17 -5.65
C GLU A 213 8.98 -18.73 -4.66
N LYS A 214 7.70 -18.81 -5.08
CA LYS A 214 6.63 -19.29 -4.20
C LYS A 214 6.64 -20.81 -4.11
N LYS A 215 6.71 -21.35 -2.88
CA LYS A 215 6.53 -22.78 -2.59
C LYS A 215 5.16 -23.24 -3.12
N LYS A 216 5.18 -24.25 -3.98
CA LYS A 216 4.11 -24.67 -4.91
C LYS A 216 2.77 -25.12 -4.32
N LYS A 217 2.54 -25.12 -3.00
CA LYS A 217 1.26 -25.54 -2.40
C LYS A 217 1.03 -24.86 -1.05
N VAL A 218 0.14 -23.86 -1.00
CA VAL A 218 -0.47 -23.42 0.26
C VAL A 218 -1.98 -23.57 0.10
N TYR A 219 -2.56 -24.49 0.85
CA TYR A 219 -4.01 -24.67 0.93
C TYR A 219 -4.62 -23.49 1.70
N LEU A 220 -5.66 -22.88 1.12
CA LEU A 220 -6.46 -21.86 1.78
C LEU A 220 -7.20 -22.47 2.98
N ASP A 221 -6.74 -22.19 4.19
CA ASP A 221 -7.49 -22.51 5.40
C ASP A 221 -8.64 -21.50 5.56
N PHE A 222 -9.81 -21.90 5.05
CA PHE A 222 -11.07 -21.20 5.17
C PHE A 222 -11.60 -21.18 6.61
N LYS A 223 -11.24 -22.17 7.45
CA LYS A 223 -11.72 -22.22 8.85
C LYS A 223 -11.09 -21.09 9.66
N GLY A 224 -9.82 -20.78 9.44
CA GLY A 224 -9.14 -19.66 10.11
C GLY A 224 -9.71 -18.29 9.73
N VAL A 225 -10.16 -18.10 8.48
CA VAL A 225 -10.79 -16.85 8.03
C VAL A 225 -12.13 -16.64 8.73
N ILE A 226 -12.90 -17.72 8.93
CA ILE A 226 -14.19 -17.66 9.61
C ILE A 226 -13.98 -17.32 11.09
N THR A 227 -13.08 -18.00 11.82
CA THR A 227 -12.86 -17.74 13.26
C THR A 227 -12.40 -16.31 13.55
N LEU A 228 -11.57 -15.71 12.67
CA LEU A 228 -11.14 -14.31 12.78
C LEU A 228 -12.23 -13.29 12.46
N SER A 229 -13.29 -13.70 11.76
CA SER A 229 -14.39 -12.80 11.40
C SER A 229 -15.49 -12.76 12.47
N THR A 230 -15.54 -13.75 13.37
CA THR A 230 -16.56 -13.87 14.43
C THR A 230 -16.09 -13.52 15.83
N THR A 231 -14.81 -13.14 16.03
CA THR A 231 -14.28 -12.66 17.32
C THR A 231 -13.95 -11.18 17.20
#